data_AF-A0A974BIH3-F1
#
_entry.id   AF-A0A974BIH3-F1
#
_cell.length_a   1.000
_cell.length_b   1.000
_cell.length_c   1.000
_cell.angle_alpha   90.00
_cell.angle_beta   90.00
_cell.angle_gamma   90.00
#
_symmetry.space_group_name_H-M   'P 1'
#
loop_
_entity.id
_entity.type
_entity.pdbx_description
1 polymer ?
#
loop_
_entity_poly.entity_id
_entity_poly.type
_entity_poly.pdbx_seq_one_letter_code
_entity_poly.pdbx_strand_id
1 'polypeptide(L)' 'MGIANPLASFAAVEMMLRIGLNLHEEAAAIDRAINKVLHDGYRTGDIFMPGNTKVTTKEMGELTVERITK' A
#
# COMPACT_ATOMS: atom_id res chain seq x y z
N MET A 1 12.13 -15.54 2.26
CA MET A 1 12.01 -14.59 1.14
C MET A 1 10.83 -13.67 1.43
N GLY A 2 10.97 -12.36 1.17
CA GLY A 2 9.96 -11.33 1.41
C GLY A 2 10.00 -10.30 0.29
N ILE A 3 9.80 -10.77 -0.94
CA ILE A 3 9.99 -9.98 -2.17
C ILE A 3 8.70 -9.72 -2.93
N ALA A 4 7.58 -10.30 -2.49
CA ALA A 4 6.28 -10.12 -3.10
C ALA A 4 5.78 -8.69 -2.88
N ASN A 5 4.99 -8.19 -3.84
CA ASN A 5 4.29 -6.93 -3.71
C ASN A 5 2.98 -7.10 -2.93
N PRO A 6 2.83 -6.51 -1.73
CA PRO A 6 1.60 -6.66 -0.96
C PRO A 6 0.48 -5.70 -1.40
N LEU A 7 0.79 -4.71 -2.26
CA LEU A 7 -0.14 -3.62 -2.59
C LEU A 7 -1.45 -4.11 -3.21
N ALA A 8 -1.41 -5.16 -4.04
CA ALA A 8 -2.62 -5.75 -4.60
C ALA A 8 -3.56 -6.34 -3.53
N SER A 9 -2.98 -6.96 -2.48
CA SER A 9 -3.78 -7.46 -1.35
C SER A 9 -4.35 -6.32 -0.52
N PHE A 10 -3.61 -5.22 -0.34
CA PHE A 10 -4.11 -4.04 0.36
C PHE A 10 -5.28 -3.38 -0.40
N ALA A 11 -5.17 -3.25 -1.73
CA ALA A 11 -6.26 -2.76 -2.56
C ALA A 11 -7.51 -3.68 -2.50
N ALA A 12 -7.33 -5.00 -2.42
CA ALA A 12 -8.45 -5.92 -2.22
C ALA A 12 -9.16 -5.68 -0.86
N VAL A 13 -8.41 -5.39 0.21
CA VAL A 13 -8.97 -5.02 1.52
C VAL A 13 -9.69 -3.68 1.46
N GLU A 14 -9.12 -2.68 0.78
CA GLU A 14 -9.77 -1.40 0.54
C GLU A 14 -11.14 -1.58 -0.15
N MET A 15 -11.20 -2.39 -1.20
CA MET A 15 -12.45 -2.69 -1.90
C MET A 15 -13.44 -3.43 -1.01
N MET A 16 -12.97 -4.37 -0.17
CA MET A 16 -13.79 -5.07 0.80
C MET A 16 -14.42 -4.10 1.81
N LEU A 17 -13.65 -3.15 2.34
CA LEU A 17 -14.16 -2.12 3.24
C LEU A 17 -15.20 -1.24 2.54
N ARG A 18 -14.89 -0.79 1.32
CA ARG A 18 -15.72 0.13 0.54
C ARG A 18 -17.06 -0.48 0.15
N ILE A 19 -17.03 -1.67 -0.44
CA ILE A 19 -18.20 -2.29 -1.10
C ILE A 19 -18.85 -3.34 -0.18
N GLY A 20 -18.03 -4.14 0.51
CA GLY A 20 -18.53 -5.23 1.36
C GLY A 20 -19.02 -4.79 2.73
N LEU A 21 -18.40 -3.75 3.31
CA LEU A 21 -18.67 -3.31 4.69
C LEU A 21 -19.20 -1.88 4.80
N ASN A 22 -19.30 -1.14 3.68
CA ASN A 22 -19.76 0.25 3.63
C ASN A 22 -18.95 1.21 4.54
N LEU A 23 -17.67 0.90 4.74
CA LEU A 23 -16.70 1.64 5.55
C LEU A 23 -15.85 2.54 4.64
N HIS A 24 -16.46 3.61 4.13
CA HIS A 24 -15.86 4.46 3.10
C HIS A 24 -14.66 5.27 3.60
N GLU A 25 -14.68 5.73 4.85
CA GLU A 25 -13.59 6.53 5.42
C GLU A 25 -12.34 5.68 5.62
N GLU A 26 -12.49 4.48 6.16
CA GLU A 26 -11.42 3.50 6.36
C GLU A 26 -10.85 3.01 5.03
N ALA A 27 -11.71 2.73 4.05
CA ALA A 27 -11.26 2.40 2.69
C ALA A 27 -10.43 3.55 2.09
N ALA A 28 -10.92 4.78 2.21
CA ALA A 28 -10.19 5.95 1.73
C ALA A 28 -8.85 6.15 2.47
N ALA A 29 -8.76 5.82 3.76
CA ALA A 29 -7.49 5.88 4.50
C ALA A 29 -6.46 4.88 3.95
N ILE A 30 -6.87 3.66 3.60
CA ILE A 30 -5.98 2.67 2.97
C ILE A 30 -5.53 3.14 1.58
N ASP A 31 -6.47 3.60 0.74
CA ASP A 31 -6.16 4.10 -0.59
C ASP A 31 -5.16 5.28 -0.55
N ARG A 32 -5.39 6.25 0.36
CA ARG A 32 -4.45 7.36 0.58
C ARG A 32 -3.07 6.88 1.01
N ALA A 33 -3.00 5.89 1.90
CA ALA A 33 -1.73 5.34 2.38
C ALA A 33 -0.94 4.64 1.25
N ILE A 34 -1.61 3.84 0.42
CA ILE A 34 -1.01 3.20 -0.76
C ILE A 34 -0.50 4.25 -1.74
N ASN A 35 -1.32 5.25 -2.08
CA ASN A 35 -0.89 6.31 -2.99
C ASN A 35 0.28 7.10 -2.42
N LYS A 36 0.28 7.38 -1.12
CA LYS A 36 1.36 8.10 -0.46
C LYS A 36 2.68 7.31 -0.45
N VAL A 37 2.66 6.00 -0.18
CA VAL A 37 3.90 5.21 -0.20
C VAL A 37 4.50 5.14 -1.60
N LEU A 38 3.65 5.11 -2.63
CA LEU A 38 4.08 5.17 -4.02
C LEU A 38 4.59 6.56 -4.42
N HIS A 39 3.96 7.64 -3.97
CA HIS A 39 4.41 9.01 -4.19
C HIS A 39 5.76 9.29 -3.52
N ASP A 40 5.98 8.73 -2.32
CA ASP A 40 7.25 8.86 -1.60
C ASP A 40 8.38 8.01 -2.24
N GLY A 41 8.09 7.29 -3.34
CA GLY A 41 9.09 6.66 -4.20
C GLY A 41 9.46 5.23 -3.83
N TYR A 42 8.74 4.56 -2.93
CA TYR A 42 9.03 3.18 -2.53
C TYR A 42 8.39 2.18 -3.49
N ARG A 43 9.13 1.14 -3.90
CA ARG A 43 8.68 0.11 -4.84
C ARG A 43 9.20 -1.26 -4.44
N THR A 44 8.36 -2.30 -4.54
CA THR A 44 8.82 -3.69 -4.48
C THR A 44 9.50 -4.09 -5.78
N GLY A 45 10.20 -5.23 -5.77
CA GLY A 45 11.09 -5.62 -6.88
C GLY A 45 10.42 -5.79 -8.24
N ASP A 46 9.14 -6.10 -8.28
CA ASP A 46 8.29 -6.27 -9.47
C ASP A 46 7.92 -4.94 -10.16
N ILE A 47 7.83 -3.85 -9.41
CA ILE A 47 7.44 -2.51 -9.91
C ILE A 47 8.55 -1.47 -9.74
N PHE A 48 9.77 -1.91 -9.46
CA PHE A 48 10.93 -1.04 -9.26
C PHE A 48 11.42 -0.43 -10.58
N MET A 49 11.72 0.87 -10.55
CA MET A 49 12.36 1.60 -11.65
C MET A 49 13.53 2.44 -11.11
N PRO A 50 14.56 2.74 -11.94
CA PRO A 50 15.63 3.66 -11.55
C PRO A 50 15.07 5.01 -11.05
N GLY A 51 15.58 5.50 -9.92
CA GLY A 51 15.08 6.72 -9.27
C GLY A 51 14.07 6.46 -8.13
N ASN A 52 13.66 5.23 -7.91
CA ASN A 52 12.87 4.81 -6.75
C ASN A 52 13.71 4.08 -5.69
N THR A 53 13.14 3.91 -4.50
CA THR A 53 13.73 3.09 -3.43
C THR A 53 13.13 1.69 -3.47
N LYS A 54 13.97 0.69 -3.72
CA LYS A 54 13.55 -0.72 -3.69
C LYS A 54 13.37 -1.18 -2.24
N VAL A 55 12.22 -1.79 -1.95
CA VAL A 55 11.87 -2.32 -0.61
C VAL A 55 11.38 -3.77 -0.67
N THR A 56 11.39 -4.44 0.46
CA THR A 56 10.84 -5.78 0.69
C THR A 56 9.32 -5.73 0.93
N THR A 57 8.66 -6.89 0.94
CA THR A 57 7.23 -7.02 1.30
C THR A 57 6.94 -6.44 2.69
N LYS A 58 7.85 -6.70 3.65
CA LYS A 58 7.68 -6.26 5.04
C LYS A 58 7.80 -4.75 5.16
N GLU A 59 8.87 -4.18 4.60
CA GLU A 59 9.09 -2.73 4.59
C GLU A 59 7.95 -1.99 3.88
N MET A 60 7.46 -2.51 2.74
CA MET A 60 6.29 -1.93 2.06
C MET A 60 5.06 -1.91 2.98
N GLY A 61 4.83 -2.97 3.76
CA GLY A 61 3.76 -3.03 4.74
C GLY A 61 3.92 -2.01 5.86
N GLU A 62 5.10 -1.93 6.48
CA GLU A 62 5.42 -0.97 7.55
C GLU A 62 5.26 0.48 7.07
N LEU A 63 5.83 0.81 5.92
CA LEU A 63 5.72 2.13 5.29
C LEU A 63 4.26 2.48 4.95
N THR A 64 3.46 1.50 4.52
CA THR A 64 2.03 1.74 4.24
C THR A 64 1.28 2.04 5.54
N VAL A 65 1.51 1.27 6.61
CA VAL A 65 0.87 1.47 7.92
C VAL A 65 1.21 2.84 8.51
N GLU A 66 2.47 3.28 8.43
CA GLU A 66 2.90 4.61 8.87
C GLU A 66 2.16 5.77 8.18
N ARG A 67 1.59 5.52 7.01
CA ARG A 67 0.86 6.51 6.20
C ARG A 67 -0.65 6.45 6.38
N ILE A 68 -1.16 5.54 7.20
CA ILE A 68 -2.58 5.50 7.56
C ILE A 68 -2.86 6.63 8.56
N THR A 69 -3.52 7.68 8.08
CA THR A 69 -3.99 8.80 8.91
C THR A 69 -5.52 8.85 8.87
N LYS A 70 -6.13 9.20 10.02
CA LYS A 70 -7.55 9.54 10.09
C LYS A 70 -7.84 10.80 9.27
#